data_AF-A0A179ETF1-F1
#
_entry.id   AF-A0A179ETF1-F1
#
_cell.length_a   1.000
_cell.length_b   1.000
_cell.length_c   1.000
_cell.angle_alpha   90.00
_cell.angle_beta   90.00
_cell.angle_gamma   90.00
#
_symmetry.space_group_name_H-M   'P 1'
#
loop_
_entity.id
_entity.type
_entity.pdbx_description
1 polymer ?
#
loop_
_entity_poly.entity_id
_entity_poly.type
_entity_poly.pdbx_seq_one_letter_code
_entity_poly.pdbx_strand_id
1 'polypeptide(L)'
;MKKKNGVTWFLAGIGMVLFFQSIINMEATASITLGTLLFAFVGWQLKQTQRVQYKKWLLPIIFSLSLILGACGTGSAITTESTSSSTNITKSSKTSESSTKDTTEISKEKAKKKELENLTKQAQQEVEKAEKEPTRDQLNIALTAIGKIPGGSSALTERTNKVEQTIVTAEKKAAEEKRVAEEKAAEAKRIAEEQRVAEEKAAAEAKRVAEEQAAAEAKRVADEQAAAEAKRIADEQAEQARVAAEQAAAAQAAAQQNQNQQMVYIAPDSGRKYHYNPNCRGLNNANSVVSIPLSEAQGSYGLCGFED
;
A
#
# COMPACT_ATOMS: atom_id res chain seq x y z
N MET A 1 -48.50 1.74 20.53
CA MET A 1 -47.36 1.37 21.40
C MET A 1 -46.17 0.99 20.53
N LYS A 2 -45.09 1.80 20.46
CA LYS A 2 -43.73 1.42 20.00
C LYS A 2 -42.81 2.66 20.01
N LYS A 3 -42.27 3.00 21.18
CA LYS A 3 -41.14 3.92 21.38
C LYS A 3 -40.37 3.44 22.62
N LYS A 4 -39.50 2.43 22.48
CA LYS A 4 -38.59 2.00 23.56
C LYS A 4 -37.18 1.60 23.11
N ASN A 5 -36.79 1.81 21.85
CA ASN A 5 -35.50 1.31 21.33
C ASN A 5 -34.44 2.41 21.13
N GLY A 6 -34.79 3.70 21.23
CA GLY A 6 -33.82 4.79 21.06
C GLY A 6 -32.90 4.97 22.28
N VAL A 7 -33.45 4.80 23.48
CA VAL A 7 -32.73 5.04 24.75
C VAL A 7 -31.67 3.96 25.00
N THR A 8 -31.90 2.71 24.56
CA THR A 8 -30.93 1.61 24.71
C THR A 8 -29.70 1.80 23.83
N TRP A 9 -29.87 2.33 22.61
CA TRP A 9 -28.75 2.64 21.72
C TRP A 9 -27.96 3.87 22.17
N PHE A 10 -28.65 4.87 22.73
CA PHE A 10 -27.99 6.05 23.29
C PHE A 10 -27.18 5.72 24.55
N LEU A 11 -27.72 4.89 25.45
CA LEU A 11 -27.00 4.40 26.62
C LEU A 11 -25.82 3.48 26.26
N ALA A 12 -25.96 2.66 25.21
CA ALA A 12 -24.84 1.85 24.70
C ALA A 12 -23.71 2.72 24.09
N GLY A 13 -24.07 3.78 23.37
CA GLY A 13 -23.10 4.74 22.83
C GLY A 13 -22.34 5.51 23.92
N ILE A 14 -23.05 5.98 24.94
CA ILE A 14 -22.43 6.64 26.11
C ILE A 14 -21.54 5.66 26.87
N GLY A 15 -21.96 4.40 27.03
CA GLY A 15 -21.15 3.35 27.65
C GLY A 15 -19.85 3.09 26.90
N MET A 16 -19.87 3.12 25.56
CA MET A 16 -18.67 2.95 24.73
C MET A 16 -17.71 4.14 24.88
N VAL A 17 -18.22 5.37 24.87
CA VAL A 17 -17.40 6.57 25.06
C VAL A 17 -16.77 6.61 26.46
N LEU A 18 -17.53 6.26 27.50
CA LEU A 18 -17.01 6.19 28.87
C LEU A 18 -16.00 5.04 29.04
N PHE A 19 -16.18 3.91 28.35
CA PHE A 19 -15.22 2.82 28.32
C PHE A 19 -13.90 3.25 27.65
N PHE A 20 -13.97 3.98 26.52
CA PHE A 20 -12.80 4.56 25.88
C PHE A 20 -12.11 5.64 26.74
N GLN A 21 -12.88 6.50 27.42
CA GLN A 21 -12.35 7.49 28.36
C GLN A 21 -11.68 6.84 29.58
N SER A 22 -12.20 5.70 30.04
CA SER A 22 -11.60 4.91 31.11
C SER A 22 -10.32 4.18 30.67
N ILE A 23 -10.22 3.76 29.41
CA ILE A 23 -8.98 3.18 28.84
C ILE A 23 -7.87 4.23 28.74
N ILE A 24 -8.22 5.49 28.41
CA ILE A 24 -7.26 6.60 28.36
C ILE A 24 -6.69 6.91 29.77
N ASN A 25 -7.49 6.71 30.82
CA ASN A 25 -7.08 6.91 32.22
C ASN A 25 -6.55 5.64 32.90
N MET A 26 -6.45 4.50 32.19
CA MET A 26 -5.92 3.26 32.75
C MET A 26 -4.40 3.25 32.61
N GLU A 27 -3.69 3.06 33.73
CA GLU A 27 -2.22 3.04 33.78
C GLU A 27 -1.63 2.25 32.60
N ALA A 28 -0.59 2.83 31.99
CA ALA A 28 -0.05 2.46 30.68
C ALA A 28 0.27 0.96 30.50
N THR A 29 0.41 0.20 31.60
CA THR A 29 0.66 -1.24 31.62
C THR A 29 -0.55 -2.07 31.15
N ALA A 30 -1.78 -1.62 31.39
CA ALA A 30 -2.99 -2.37 31.02
C ALA A 30 -3.37 -2.21 29.53
N SER A 31 -3.08 -1.05 28.94
CA SER A 31 -3.31 -0.79 27.51
C SER A 31 -2.34 -1.59 26.63
N ILE A 32 -1.07 -1.68 27.03
CA ILE A 32 -0.04 -2.43 26.30
C ILE A 32 -0.33 -3.95 26.35
N THR A 33 -0.83 -4.47 27.47
CA THR A 33 -1.16 -5.89 27.60
C THR A 33 -2.38 -6.29 26.75
N LEU A 34 -3.42 -5.44 26.67
CA LEU A 34 -4.54 -5.65 25.76
C LEU A 34 -4.13 -5.53 24.28
N GLY A 35 -3.29 -4.56 23.94
CA GLY A 35 -2.76 -4.39 22.58
C GLY A 35 -1.91 -5.58 22.12
N THR A 36 -1.04 -6.10 23.00
CA THR A 36 -0.21 -7.27 22.67
C THR A 36 -1.04 -8.55 22.54
N LEU A 37 -2.09 -8.72 23.35
CA LEU A 37 -3.02 -9.86 23.22
C LEU A 37 -3.84 -9.79 21.93
N LEU A 38 -4.33 -8.61 21.54
CA LEU A 38 -5.05 -8.43 20.26
C LEU A 38 -4.13 -8.67 19.05
N PHE A 39 -2.90 -8.17 19.10
CA PHE A 39 -1.92 -8.38 18.04
C PHE A 39 -1.52 -9.85 17.92
N ALA A 40 -1.36 -10.55 19.05
CA ALA A 40 -1.13 -12.00 19.07
C ALA A 40 -2.32 -12.79 18.51
N PHE A 41 -3.56 -12.37 18.79
CA PHE A 41 -4.77 -13.01 18.27
C PHE A 41 -4.93 -12.82 16.75
N VAL A 42 -4.68 -11.61 16.25
CA VAL A 42 -4.70 -11.31 14.81
C VAL A 42 -3.56 -12.03 14.08
N GLY A 43 -2.36 -12.05 14.65
CA GLY A 43 -1.23 -12.83 14.12
C GLY A 43 -1.49 -14.34 14.09
N TRP A 44 -2.19 -14.86 15.11
CA TRP A 44 -2.62 -16.26 15.15
C TRP A 44 -3.69 -16.58 14.09
N GLN A 45 -4.67 -15.67 13.87
CA GLN A 45 -5.67 -15.79 12.80
C GLN A 45 -5.05 -15.79 11.40
N LEU A 46 -4.09 -14.90 11.13
CA LEU A 46 -3.36 -14.87 9.85
C LEU A 46 -2.50 -16.12 9.63
N LYS A 47 -1.92 -16.69 10.69
CA LYS A 47 -1.17 -17.95 10.63
C LYS A 47 -2.08 -19.15 10.40
N GLN A 48 -3.33 -19.10 10.87
CA GLN A 48 -4.29 -20.19 10.68
C GLN A 48 -4.82 -20.26 9.24
N THR A 49 -4.99 -19.14 8.54
CA THR A 49 -5.44 -19.10 7.14
C THR A 49 -4.34 -19.52 6.16
N GLN A 50 -3.09 -19.10 6.38
CA GLN A 50 -1.92 -19.57 5.63
C GLN A 50 -1.73 -21.09 5.79
N ARG A 51 -2.09 -21.66 6.96
CA ARG A 51 -1.97 -23.10 7.22
C ARG A 51 -2.92 -23.99 6.38
N VAL A 52 -4.01 -23.46 5.85
CA VAL A 52 -5.01 -24.27 5.12
C VAL A 52 -4.70 -24.33 3.62
N GLN A 53 -4.05 -23.31 3.06
CA GLN A 53 -3.70 -23.27 1.64
C GLN A 53 -2.43 -24.06 1.30
N TYR A 54 -1.41 -24.08 2.18
CA TYR A 54 -0.19 -24.88 1.92
C TYR A 54 -0.47 -26.38 1.87
N LYS A 55 -1.41 -26.89 2.67
CA LYS A 55 -1.76 -28.32 2.67
C LYS A 55 -2.52 -28.74 1.40
N LYS A 56 -3.27 -27.83 0.77
CA LYS A 56 -3.99 -28.09 -0.48
C LYS A 56 -3.09 -28.04 -1.73
N TRP A 57 -2.01 -27.25 -1.70
CA TRP A 57 -1.11 -27.07 -2.85
C TRP A 57 0.21 -27.84 -2.78
N LEU A 58 0.67 -28.27 -1.59
CA LEU A 58 1.99 -28.89 -1.40
C LEU A 58 1.99 -30.43 -1.58
N LEU A 59 0.85 -31.09 -1.36
CA LEU A 59 0.66 -32.54 -1.62
C LEU A 59 0.70 -32.93 -3.12
N PRO A 60 0.09 -32.19 -4.07
CA PRO A 60 0.18 -32.56 -5.49
C PRO A 60 1.56 -32.29 -6.12
N ILE A 61 2.35 -31.33 -5.60
CA ILE A 61 3.68 -30.97 -6.13
C ILE A 61 4.75 -32.01 -5.73
N ILE A 62 4.65 -32.62 -4.55
CA ILE A 62 5.57 -33.69 -4.13
C ILE A 62 5.24 -35.02 -4.85
N PHE A 63 3.96 -35.26 -5.15
CA PHE A 63 3.53 -36.45 -5.89
C PHE A 63 3.94 -36.41 -7.37
N SER A 64 3.99 -35.22 -8.00
CA SER A 64 4.49 -35.07 -9.38
C SER A 64 6.01 -35.15 -9.49
N LEU A 65 6.77 -34.74 -8.47
CA LEU A 65 8.23 -34.88 -8.46
C LEU A 65 8.72 -36.33 -8.25
N SER A 66 7.90 -37.18 -7.59
CA SER A 66 8.24 -38.59 -7.36
C SER A 66 7.96 -39.51 -8.56
N LEU A 67 7.27 -39.02 -9.61
CA LEU A 67 7.01 -39.76 -10.84
C LEU A 67 8.08 -39.55 -11.93
N ILE A 68 9.06 -38.66 -11.71
CA ILE A 68 10.11 -38.33 -12.70
C ILE A 68 11.45 -39.03 -12.40
N LEU A 69 11.61 -39.69 -11.25
CA LEU A 69 12.83 -40.45 -10.89
C LEU A 69 12.61 -41.98 -10.92
N GLY A 70 12.06 -42.49 -12.03
CA GLY A 70 11.71 -43.89 -12.18
C GLY A 70 12.01 -44.49 -13.56
N ALA A 71 13.17 -44.22 -14.14
CA ALA A 71 13.64 -44.96 -15.32
C ALA A 71 15.15 -44.75 -15.55
N CYS A 72 15.98 -45.60 -14.92
CA CYS A 72 17.18 -46.20 -15.52
C CYS A 72 17.90 -47.05 -14.46
N GLY A 73 17.53 -48.32 -14.42
CA GLY A 73 18.42 -49.37 -13.93
C GLY A 73 18.60 -50.39 -15.05
N THR A 74 19.85 -50.77 -15.33
CA THR A 74 20.38 -52.16 -15.42
C THR A 74 21.56 -52.28 -16.38
N GLY A 75 22.53 -53.12 -15.98
CA GLY A 75 23.70 -53.58 -16.77
C GLY A 75 25.02 -53.12 -16.16
N SER A 76 25.64 -53.82 -15.19
CA SER A 76 26.46 -55.06 -15.32
C SER A 76 27.58 -54.90 -16.38
N ALA A 77 28.85 -55.24 -16.18
CA ALA A 77 29.51 -56.19 -15.28
C ALA A 77 31.05 -56.02 -15.39
N ILE A 78 31.81 -56.48 -14.37
CA ILE A 78 33.05 -57.29 -14.44
C ILE A 78 34.25 -56.66 -15.20
N THR A 79 35.46 -56.42 -14.65
CA THR A 79 36.41 -57.33 -13.99
C THR A 79 37.36 -56.60 -13.03
N THR A 80 37.69 -57.30 -11.96
CA THR A 80 38.92 -57.22 -11.15
C THR A 80 40.18 -57.49 -11.97
N GLU A 81 41.30 -56.83 -11.66
CA GLU A 81 42.55 -57.53 -11.34
C GLU A 81 43.59 -56.59 -10.72
N SER A 82 44.13 -57.05 -9.58
CA SER A 82 45.43 -56.65 -9.06
C SER A 82 46.54 -57.21 -9.95
N THR A 83 47.75 -56.64 -9.88
CA THR A 83 48.97 -57.38 -9.49
C THR A 83 50.23 -56.73 -10.05
N SER A 84 51.13 -56.50 -9.11
CA SER A 84 52.56 -56.29 -9.17
C SER A 84 53.37 -57.23 -10.07
N SER A 85 54.61 -56.80 -10.35
CA SER A 85 55.84 -57.61 -10.47
C SER A 85 56.52 -57.60 -11.84
N SER A 86 57.68 -56.95 -11.82
CA SER A 86 59.01 -57.55 -12.09
C SER A 86 59.08 -58.77 -13.00
N THR A 87 59.89 -58.65 -14.05
CA THR A 87 60.80 -59.71 -14.50
C THR A 87 62.11 -59.11 -14.99
N ASN A 88 63.13 -59.95 -14.96
CA ASN A 88 64.52 -59.66 -14.65
C ASN A 88 65.41 -60.33 -15.73
N ILE A 89 66.71 -59.99 -15.72
CA ILE A 89 67.86 -60.77 -16.23
C ILE A 89 68.17 -60.71 -17.73
N THR A 90 69.39 -60.24 -18.04
CA THR A 90 70.51 -61.01 -18.66
C THR A 90 71.78 -60.14 -18.59
N LYS A 91 72.61 -60.22 -17.54
CA LYS A 91 73.82 -61.05 -17.35
C LYS A 91 74.75 -61.16 -18.57
N SER A 92 75.93 -60.53 -18.50
CA SER A 92 77.28 -61.10 -18.73
C SER A 92 78.27 -59.93 -18.91
N SER A 93 79.15 -59.63 -17.94
CA SER A 93 80.58 -59.98 -17.90
C SER A 93 81.37 -59.54 -19.15
N LYS A 94 82.52 -58.86 -19.08
CA LYS A 94 83.72 -59.20 -18.31
C LYS A 94 84.74 -58.05 -18.28
N THR A 95 85.45 -58.04 -17.17
CA THR A 95 86.68 -57.34 -16.73
C THR A 95 87.80 -57.09 -17.75
N SER A 96 88.44 -55.91 -17.67
CA SER A 96 89.91 -55.71 -17.63
C SER A 96 90.17 -54.23 -17.30
N GLU A 97 90.49 -53.89 -16.05
CA GLU A 97 91.84 -53.50 -15.61
C GLU A 97 92.52 -52.45 -16.50
N SER A 98 92.67 -51.23 -15.99
CA SER A 98 93.98 -50.59 -15.91
C SER A 98 93.92 -49.32 -15.06
N SER A 99 94.79 -49.35 -14.06
CA SER A 99 95.26 -48.31 -13.15
C SER A 99 95.25 -46.84 -13.60
N THR A 100 95.05 -46.02 -12.57
CA THR A 100 95.70 -44.71 -12.29
C THR A 100 95.29 -43.49 -13.10
N LYS A 101 94.33 -42.74 -12.55
CA LYS A 101 94.17 -41.26 -12.56
C LYS A 101 92.90 -40.96 -11.76
N ASP A 102 92.73 -39.90 -10.98
CA ASP A 102 93.44 -38.65 -10.82
C ASP A 102 92.87 -38.04 -9.52
N THR A 103 93.70 -37.38 -8.71
CA THR A 103 93.30 -36.67 -7.47
C THR A 103 92.36 -35.47 -7.76
N THR A 104 91.91 -35.32 -9.01
CA THR A 104 91.03 -34.26 -9.54
C THR A 104 89.53 -34.59 -9.54
N GLU A 105 89.14 -35.86 -9.45
CA GLU A 105 87.71 -36.28 -9.42
C GLU A 105 87.07 -36.00 -8.05
N ILE A 106 87.80 -36.30 -6.97
CA ILE A 106 87.38 -36.09 -5.57
C ILE A 106 87.21 -34.59 -5.24
N SER A 107 88.01 -33.72 -5.88
CA SER A 107 87.91 -32.26 -5.69
C SER A 107 86.70 -31.64 -6.40
N LYS A 108 86.31 -32.16 -7.59
CA LYS A 108 85.11 -31.75 -8.33
C LYS A 108 83.82 -32.23 -7.65
N GLU A 109 83.83 -33.44 -7.07
CA GLU A 109 82.68 -33.98 -6.34
C GLU A 109 82.44 -33.23 -5.01
N LYS A 110 83.50 -32.87 -4.29
CA LYS A 110 83.41 -31.97 -3.11
C LYS A 110 82.86 -30.59 -3.47
N ALA A 111 83.24 -30.02 -4.62
CA ALA A 111 82.75 -28.72 -5.07
C ALA A 111 81.24 -28.76 -5.39
N LYS A 112 80.78 -29.78 -6.13
CA LYS A 112 79.35 -29.98 -6.42
C LYS A 112 78.51 -30.19 -5.16
N LYS A 113 79.04 -30.90 -4.16
CA LYS A 113 78.37 -31.09 -2.86
C LYS A 113 78.23 -29.78 -2.09
N LYS A 114 79.23 -28.89 -2.14
CA LYS A 114 79.21 -27.58 -1.48
C LYS A 114 78.26 -26.60 -2.18
N GLU A 115 78.19 -26.64 -3.51
CA GLU A 115 77.24 -25.86 -4.30
C GLU A 115 75.79 -26.30 -4.03
N LEU A 116 75.54 -27.62 -3.97
CA LEU A 116 74.26 -28.19 -3.59
C LEU A 116 73.81 -27.78 -2.18
N GLU A 117 74.74 -27.78 -1.21
CA GLU A 117 74.46 -27.33 0.16
C GLU A 117 74.08 -25.84 0.20
N ASN A 118 74.74 -25.00 -0.58
CA ASN A 118 74.41 -23.57 -0.67
C ASN A 118 73.03 -23.33 -1.29
N LEU A 119 72.73 -24.01 -2.40
CA LEU A 119 71.41 -23.97 -3.05
C LEU A 119 70.30 -24.47 -2.10
N THR A 120 70.58 -25.50 -1.30
CA THR A 120 69.64 -26.04 -0.32
C THR A 120 69.38 -25.04 0.83
N LYS A 121 70.43 -24.36 1.33
CA LYS A 121 70.29 -23.30 2.35
C LYS A 121 69.50 -22.11 1.82
N GLN A 122 69.76 -21.71 0.57
CA GLN A 122 69.01 -20.64 -0.07
C GLN A 122 67.52 -21.01 -0.21
N ALA A 123 67.21 -22.22 -0.69
CA ALA A 123 65.82 -22.68 -0.80
C ALA A 123 65.12 -22.78 0.57
N GLN A 124 65.82 -23.22 1.62
CA GLN A 124 65.29 -23.24 2.99
C GLN A 124 64.92 -21.83 3.48
N GLN A 125 65.76 -20.83 3.22
CA GLN A 125 65.49 -19.45 3.60
C GLN A 125 64.28 -18.87 2.88
N GLU A 126 64.13 -19.12 1.58
CA GLU A 126 62.97 -18.64 0.82
C GLU A 126 61.66 -19.34 1.24
N VAL A 127 61.71 -20.65 1.55
CA VAL A 127 60.57 -21.37 2.12
C VAL A 127 60.19 -20.81 3.50
N GLU A 128 61.17 -20.50 4.35
CA GLU A 128 60.89 -19.88 5.66
C GLU A 128 60.24 -18.50 5.53
N LYS A 129 60.65 -17.69 4.54
CA LYS A 129 59.99 -16.42 4.25
C LYS A 129 58.55 -16.63 3.79
N ALA A 130 58.30 -17.59 2.90
CA ALA A 130 56.95 -17.92 2.43
C ALA A 130 56.05 -18.47 3.54
N GLU A 131 56.61 -19.14 4.55
CA GLU A 131 55.87 -19.59 5.74
C GLU A 131 55.51 -18.43 6.69
N LYS A 132 56.41 -17.45 6.86
CA LYS A 132 56.16 -16.26 7.68
C LYS A 132 55.16 -15.31 7.00
N GLU A 133 55.29 -15.15 5.69
CA GLU A 133 54.45 -14.29 4.86
C GLU A 133 53.85 -15.11 3.71
N PRO A 134 52.74 -15.83 3.96
CA PRO A 134 52.07 -16.66 2.97
C PRO A 134 51.40 -15.76 1.92
N THR A 135 52.19 -15.40 0.91
CA THR A 135 51.79 -14.61 -0.26
C THR A 135 52.16 -15.36 -1.53
N ARG A 136 51.45 -15.10 -2.63
CA ARG A 136 51.77 -15.76 -3.90
C ARG A 136 53.17 -15.45 -4.41
N ASP A 137 53.64 -14.24 -4.22
CA ASP A 137 54.97 -13.82 -4.66
C ASP A 137 56.07 -14.59 -3.90
N GLN A 138 55.98 -14.66 -2.57
CA GLN A 138 56.96 -15.39 -1.75
C GLN A 138 56.91 -16.90 -2.02
N LEU A 139 55.73 -17.46 -2.26
CA LEU A 139 55.57 -18.86 -2.64
C LEU A 139 56.26 -19.16 -3.98
N ASN A 140 56.08 -18.29 -4.98
CA ASN A 140 56.71 -18.45 -6.30
C ASN A 140 58.24 -18.32 -6.22
N ILE A 141 58.75 -17.42 -5.37
CA ILE A 141 60.19 -17.28 -5.10
C ILE A 141 60.74 -18.58 -4.47
N ALA A 142 60.04 -19.13 -3.47
CA ALA A 142 60.42 -20.39 -2.82
C ALA A 142 60.41 -21.59 -3.79
N LEU A 143 59.37 -21.72 -4.63
CA LEU A 143 59.29 -22.77 -5.67
C LEU A 143 60.44 -22.66 -6.67
N THR A 144 60.79 -21.44 -7.08
CA THR A 144 61.91 -21.18 -7.98
C THR A 144 63.25 -21.57 -7.35
N ALA A 145 63.43 -21.32 -6.05
CA ALA A 145 64.65 -21.72 -5.33
C ALA A 145 64.75 -23.25 -5.17
N ILE A 146 63.63 -23.94 -4.89
CA ILE A 146 63.58 -25.42 -4.83
C ILE A 146 63.92 -26.04 -6.19
N GLY A 147 63.43 -25.47 -7.29
CA GLY A 147 63.70 -25.94 -8.65
C GLY A 147 65.18 -25.87 -9.08
N LYS A 148 66.00 -25.06 -8.40
CA LYS A 148 67.45 -24.98 -8.63
C LYS A 148 68.23 -26.14 -7.99
N ILE A 149 67.61 -26.95 -7.12
CA ILE A 149 68.26 -28.07 -6.44
C ILE A 149 68.20 -29.32 -7.36
N PRO A 150 69.34 -29.81 -7.88
CA PRO A 150 69.35 -31.05 -8.66
C PRO A 150 68.96 -32.24 -7.77
N GLY A 151 67.96 -33.01 -8.21
CA GLY A 151 67.35 -34.10 -7.42
C GLY A 151 66.16 -33.69 -6.55
N GLY A 152 65.86 -32.39 -6.48
CA GLY A 152 64.71 -31.85 -5.75
C GLY A 152 64.82 -31.98 -4.22
N SER A 153 63.74 -31.58 -3.52
CA SER A 153 63.63 -31.72 -2.07
C SER A 153 62.18 -31.97 -1.66
N SER A 154 61.85 -33.22 -1.32
CA SER A 154 60.49 -33.61 -0.90
C SER A 154 60.03 -32.84 0.34
N ALA A 155 60.92 -32.64 1.31
CA ALA A 155 60.63 -31.93 2.55
C ALA A 155 60.32 -30.44 2.32
N LEU A 156 61.01 -29.77 1.40
CA LEU A 156 60.71 -28.38 1.06
C LEU A 156 59.40 -28.28 0.26
N THR A 157 59.18 -29.18 -0.69
CA THR A 157 57.92 -29.22 -1.47
C THR A 157 56.69 -29.41 -0.59
N GLU A 158 56.75 -30.27 0.43
CA GLU A 158 55.64 -30.46 1.37
C GLU A 158 55.34 -29.20 2.18
N ARG A 159 56.37 -28.48 2.62
CA ARG A 159 56.23 -27.17 3.29
C ARG A 159 55.59 -26.14 2.36
N THR A 160 56.06 -26.06 1.11
CA THR A 160 55.51 -25.14 0.11
C THR A 160 54.05 -25.44 -0.22
N ASN A 161 53.65 -26.72 -0.27
CA ASN A 161 52.24 -27.11 -0.43
C ASN A 161 51.36 -26.68 0.74
N LYS A 162 51.90 -26.67 1.97
CA LYS A 162 51.17 -26.17 3.15
C LYS A 162 50.97 -24.65 3.07
N VAL A 163 51.98 -23.90 2.61
CA VAL A 163 51.87 -22.45 2.37
C VAL A 163 50.88 -22.15 1.24
N GLU A 164 50.88 -22.96 0.17
CA GLU A 164 49.87 -22.86 -0.89
C GLU A 164 48.45 -23.04 -0.34
N GLN A 165 48.23 -24.06 0.49
CA GLN A 165 46.92 -24.28 1.13
C GLN A 165 46.49 -23.12 2.03
N THR A 166 47.41 -22.49 2.77
CA THR A 166 47.08 -21.32 3.60
C THR A 166 46.72 -20.11 2.75
N ILE A 167 47.41 -19.87 1.64
CA ILE A 167 47.09 -18.79 0.69
C ILE A 167 45.71 -19.02 0.09
N VAL A 168 45.44 -20.20 -0.47
CA VAL A 168 44.15 -20.52 -1.12
C VAL A 168 42.99 -20.42 -0.14
N THR A 169 43.18 -20.87 1.11
CA THR A 169 42.13 -20.75 2.13
C THR A 169 41.90 -19.30 2.57
N ALA A 170 42.94 -18.47 2.66
CA ALA A 170 42.82 -17.05 2.93
C ALA A 170 42.12 -16.30 1.79
N GLU A 171 42.52 -16.56 0.54
CA GLU A 171 41.89 -15.97 -0.66
C GLU A 171 40.41 -16.35 -0.76
N LYS A 172 40.07 -17.63 -0.50
CA LYS A 172 38.68 -18.09 -0.52
C LYS A 172 37.84 -17.40 0.57
N LYS A 173 38.39 -17.18 1.77
CA LYS A 173 37.70 -16.45 2.84
C LYS A 173 37.49 -14.99 2.47
N ALA A 174 38.52 -14.32 1.94
CA ALA A 174 38.41 -12.92 1.50
C ALA A 174 37.40 -12.75 0.35
N ALA A 175 37.37 -13.69 -0.60
CA ALA A 175 36.40 -13.69 -1.69
C ALA A 175 34.96 -13.89 -1.18
N GLU A 176 34.76 -14.80 -0.22
CA GLU A 176 33.47 -15.04 0.42
C GLU A 176 33.00 -13.81 1.20
N GLU A 177 33.86 -13.20 2.02
CA GLU A 177 33.55 -11.98 2.77
C GLU A 177 33.17 -10.83 1.84
N LYS A 178 33.89 -10.66 0.71
CA LYS A 178 33.56 -9.66 -0.30
C LYS A 178 32.19 -9.93 -0.92
N ARG A 179 31.87 -11.18 -1.27
CA ARG A 179 30.56 -11.55 -1.84
C ARG A 179 29.43 -11.28 -0.84
N VAL A 180 29.61 -11.65 0.43
CA VAL A 180 28.63 -11.39 1.50
C VAL A 180 28.44 -9.89 1.73
N ALA A 181 29.51 -9.09 1.68
CA ALA A 181 29.41 -7.64 1.80
C ALA A 181 28.64 -7.01 0.62
N GLU A 182 28.90 -7.48 -0.60
CA GLU A 182 28.19 -7.01 -1.80
C GLU A 182 26.71 -7.41 -1.79
N GLU A 183 26.40 -8.65 -1.41
CA GLU A 183 25.02 -9.13 -1.28
C GLU A 183 24.23 -8.31 -0.25
N LYS A 184 24.80 -8.06 0.94
CA LYS A 184 24.18 -7.21 1.96
C LYS A 184 23.96 -5.77 1.47
N ALA A 185 24.92 -5.21 0.73
CA ALA A 185 24.78 -3.87 0.17
C ALA A 185 23.68 -3.81 -0.92
N ALA A 186 23.56 -4.85 -1.74
CA ALA A 186 22.51 -4.96 -2.75
C ALA A 186 21.13 -5.15 -2.11
N GLU A 187 21.02 -5.98 -1.08
CA GLU A 187 19.77 -6.18 -0.33
C GLU A 187 19.34 -4.88 0.39
N ALA A 188 20.26 -4.18 1.05
CA ALA A 188 19.96 -2.89 1.69
C ALA A 188 19.44 -1.85 0.67
N LYS A 189 20.04 -1.79 -0.53
CA LYS A 189 19.54 -0.92 -1.62
C LYS A 189 18.15 -1.31 -2.08
N ARG A 190 17.85 -2.61 -2.23
CA ARG A 190 16.51 -3.08 -2.61
C ARG A 190 15.46 -2.72 -1.55
N ILE A 191 15.76 -2.90 -0.27
CA ILE A 191 14.85 -2.56 0.82
C ILE A 191 14.58 -1.05 0.85
N ALA A 192 15.62 -0.21 0.70
CA ALA A 192 15.46 1.24 0.64
C ALA A 192 14.60 1.69 -0.55
N GLU A 193 14.80 1.09 -1.72
CA GLU A 193 13.99 1.38 -2.90
C GLU A 193 12.54 0.94 -2.73
N GLU A 194 12.30 -0.25 -2.17
CA GLU A 194 10.96 -0.76 -1.89
C GLU A 194 10.20 0.15 -0.89
N GLN A 195 10.89 0.63 0.15
CA GLN A 195 10.34 1.60 1.10
C GLN A 195 9.97 2.92 0.42
N ARG A 196 10.86 3.46 -0.43
CA ARG A 196 10.60 4.70 -1.17
C ARG A 196 9.37 4.57 -2.08
N VAL A 197 9.26 3.45 -2.81
CA VAL A 197 8.10 3.18 -3.68
C VAL A 197 6.81 3.02 -2.87
N ALA A 198 6.87 2.39 -1.70
CA ALA A 198 5.71 2.25 -0.82
C ALA A 198 5.25 3.61 -0.27
N GLU A 199 6.19 4.46 0.15
CA GLU A 199 5.90 5.82 0.63
C GLU A 199 5.31 6.70 -0.46
N GLU A 200 5.87 6.67 -1.68
CA GLU A 200 5.34 7.42 -2.83
C GLU A 200 3.91 6.99 -3.18
N LYS A 201 3.61 5.69 -3.17
CA LYS A 201 2.25 5.17 -3.40
C LYS A 201 1.28 5.62 -2.31
N ALA A 202 1.69 5.56 -1.04
CA ALA A 202 0.87 6.02 0.07
C ALA A 202 0.57 7.52 -0.01
N ALA A 203 1.56 8.34 -0.38
CA ALA A 203 1.38 9.78 -0.58
C ALA A 203 0.44 10.09 -1.76
N ALA A 204 0.58 9.38 -2.88
CA ALA A 204 -0.30 9.54 -4.04
C ALA A 204 -1.75 9.14 -3.71
N GLU A 205 -1.95 8.05 -2.98
CA GLU A 205 -3.28 7.62 -2.54
C GLU A 205 -3.91 8.61 -1.55
N ALA A 206 -3.14 9.10 -0.58
CA ALA A 206 -3.62 10.11 0.37
C ALA A 206 -4.05 11.40 -0.35
N LYS A 207 -3.28 11.85 -1.36
CA LYS A 207 -3.64 13.00 -2.19
C LYS A 207 -4.94 12.77 -2.95
N ARG A 208 -5.11 11.60 -3.59
CA ARG A 208 -6.35 11.25 -4.31
C ARG A 208 -7.57 11.27 -3.39
N VAL A 209 -7.45 10.69 -2.18
CA VAL A 209 -8.54 10.67 -1.20
C VAL A 209 -8.89 12.09 -0.74
N ALA A 210 -7.89 12.95 -0.49
CA ALA A 210 -8.13 14.34 -0.12
C ALA A 210 -8.83 15.13 -1.24
N GLU A 211 -8.42 14.94 -2.50
CA GLU A 211 -9.07 15.57 -3.65
C GLU A 211 -10.51 15.09 -3.84
N GLU A 212 -10.77 13.79 -3.69
CA GLU A 212 -12.12 13.23 -3.77
C GLU A 212 -13.04 13.76 -2.67
N GLN A 213 -12.55 13.85 -1.43
CA GLN A 213 -13.28 14.44 -0.31
C GLN A 213 -13.59 15.91 -0.54
N ALA A 214 -12.61 16.69 -1.04
CA ALA A 214 -12.80 18.09 -1.35
C ALA A 214 -13.85 18.29 -2.46
N ALA A 215 -13.83 17.44 -3.50
CA ALA A 215 -14.83 17.48 -4.57
C ALA A 215 -16.23 17.10 -4.08
N ALA A 216 -16.34 16.07 -3.24
CA ALA A 216 -17.62 15.65 -2.64
C ALA A 216 -18.21 16.74 -1.72
N GLU A 217 -17.36 17.38 -0.92
CA GLU A 217 -17.76 18.50 -0.05
C GLU A 217 -18.22 19.70 -0.87
N ALA A 218 -17.46 20.09 -1.90
CA ALA A 218 -17.83 21.19 -2.80
C ALA A 218 -19.18 20.94 -3.48
N LYS A 219 -19.44 19.70 -3.91
CA LYS A 219 -20.74 19.32 -4.48
C LYS A 219 -21.87 19.45 -3.45
N ARG A 220 -21.65 18.97 -2.22
CA ARG A 220 -22.67 19.07 -1.16
C ARG A 220 -23.03 20.52 -0.85
N VAL A 221 -22.02 21.40 -0.76
CA VAL A 221 -22.24 22.83 -0.53
C VAL A 221 -23.01 23.48 -1.70
N ALA A 222 -22.68 23.13 -2.95
CA ALA A 222 -23.41 23.63 -4.11
C ALA A 222 -24.87 23.16 -4.13
N ASP A 223 -25.11 21.88 -3.84
CA ASP A 223 -26.46 21.31 -3.76
C ASP A 223 -27.29 21.94 -2.63
N GLU A 224 -26.68 22.21 -1.48
CA GLU A 224 -27.32 22.89 -0.34
C GLU A 224 -27.67 24.35 -0.67
N GLN A 225 -26.76 25.08 -1.32
CA GLN A 225 -27.02 26.45 -1.77
C GLN A 225 -28.16 26.50 -2.80
N ALA A 226 -28.17 25.58 -3.76
CA ALA A 226 -29.25 25.48 -4.75
C ALA A 226 -30.60 25.16 -4.10
N ALA A 227 -30.63 24.27 -3.10
CA ALA A 227 -31.84 23.96 -2.36
C ALA A 227 -32.34 25.15 -1.52
N ALA A 228 -31.43 25.88 -0.86
CA ALA A 228 -31.77 27.08 -0.09
C ALA A 228 -32.31 28.21 -1.00
N GLU A 229 -31.71 28.40 -2.16
CA GLU A 229 -32.16 29.37 -3.17
C GLU A 229 -33.55 29.01 -3.70
N ALA A 230 -33.77 27.74 -4.08
CA ALA A 230 -35.07 27.27 -4.54
C ALA A 230 -36.16 27.48 -3.49
N LYS A 231 -35.85 27.24 -2.21
CA LYS A 231 -36.78 27.52 -1.10
C LYS A 231 -37.10 29.01 -0.99
N ARG A 232 -36.09 29.89 -1.08
CA ARG A 232 -36.32 31.35 -1.02
C ARG A 232 -37.24 31.83 -2.15
N ILE A 233 -37.03 31.34 -3.36
CA ILE A 233 -37.88 31.66 -4.52
C ILE A 233 -39.31 31.17 -4.30
N ALA A 234 -39.49 29.95 -3.77
CA ALA A 234 -40.82 29.41 -3.48
C ALA A 234 -41.54 30.21 -2.38
N ASP A 235 -40.83 30.58 -1.31
CA ASP A 235 -41.37 31.41 -0.22
C ASP A 235 -41.75 32.82 -0.73
N GLU A 236 -40.94 33.41 -1.60
CA GLU A 236 -41.23 34.71 -2.23
C GLU A 236 -42.44 34.66 -3.16
N GLN A 237 -42.57 33.60 -3.98
CA GLN A 237 -43.75 33.39 -4.82
C GLN A 237 -45.02 33.17 -4.00
N ALA A 238 -44.94 32.44 -2.90
CA ALA A 238 -46.06 32.23 -1.99
C ALA A 238 -46.50 33.54 -1.31
N GLU A 239 -45.54 34.39 -0.92
CA GLU A 239 -45.82 35.70 -0.36
C GLU A 239 -46.45 36.64 -1.40
N GLN A 240 -45.92 36.69 -2.62
CA GLN A 240 -46.51 37.47 -3.71
C GLN A 240 -47.95 37.02 -4.02
N ALA A 241 -48.21 35.72 -4.05
CA ALA A 241 -49.56 35.19 -4.23
C ALA A 241 -50.50 35.58 -3.10
N ARG A 242 -50.02 35.59 -1.84
CA ARG A 242 -50.79 36.03 -0.67
C ARG A 242 -51.15 37.52 -0.78
N VAL A 243 -50.19 38.38 -1.10
CA VAL A 243 -50.41 39.82 -1.27
C VAL A 243 -51.40 40.09 -2.41
N ALA A 244 -51.27 39.38 -3.54
CA ALA A 244 -52.21 39.52 -4.65
C ALA A 244 -53.63 39.08 -4.26
N ALA A 245 -53.78 37.98 -3.50
CA ALA A 245 -55.07 37.51 -3.00
C ALA A 245 -55.70 38.52 -2.02
N GLU A 246 -54.89 39.12 -1.13
CA GLU A 246 -55.34 40.15 -0.19
C GLU A 246 -55.81 41.41 -0.93
N GLN A 247 -55.05 41.88 -1.92
CA GLN A 247 -55.45 43.02 -2.75
C GLN A 247 -56.75 42.73 -3.54
N ALA A 248 -56.90 41.53 -4.09
CA ALA A 248 -58.12 41.13 -4.78
C ALA A 248 -59.32 41.10 -3.82
N ALA A 249 -59.16 40.58 -2.61
CA ALA A 249 -60.20 40.58 -1.58
C ALA A 249 -60.57 42.01 -1.14
N ALA A 250 -59.57 42.88 -0.95
CA ALA A 250 -59.79 44.29 -0.62
C ALA A 250 -60.53 45.03 -1.74
N ALA A 251 -60.17 44.80 -3.01
CA ALA A 251 -60.86 45.37 -4.16
C ALA A 251 -62.32 44.90 -4.26
N GLN A 252 -62.58 43.61 -4.00
CA GLN A 252 -63.95 43.08 -3.95
C GLN A 252 -64.77 43.71 -2.82
N ALA A 253 -64.19 43.85 -1.63
CA ALA A 253 -64.85 44.50 -0.50
C ALA A 253 -65.16 45.99 -0.79
N ALA A 254 -64.23 46.71 -1.42
CA ALA A 254 -64.43 48.09 -1.84
C ALA A 254 -65.53 48.22 -2.93
N ALA A 255 -65.57 47.29 -3.89
CA ALA A 255 -66.63 47.26 -4.90
C ALA A 255 -68.02 47.01 -4.29
N GLN A 256 -68.12 46.10 -3.32
CA GLN A 256 -69.37 45.87 -2.58
C GLN A 256 -69.81 47.08 -1.76
N GLN A 257 -68.87 47.80 -1.14
CA GLN A 257 -69.16 49.05 -0.42
C GLN A 257 -69.72 50.12 -1.36
N ASN A 258 -69.17 50.25 -2.58
CA ASN A 258 -69.65 51.23 -3.55
C ASN A 258 -71.07 50.92 -4.04
N GLN A 259 -71.40 49.65 -4.29
CA GLN A 259 -72.78 49.23 -4.62
C GLN A 259 -73.79 49.56 -3.50
N ASN A 260 -73.40 49.41 -2.24
CA ASN A 260 -74.27 49.73 -1.10
C ASN A 260 -74.47 51.24 -0.88
N GLN A 261 -73.60 52.08 -1.46
CA GLN A 261 -73.71 53.55 -1.46
C GLN A 261 -74.43 54.10 -2.71
N GLN A 262 -74.88 53.24 -3.63
CA GLN A 262 -75.64 53.67 -4.79
C GLN A 262 -76.97 54.28 -4.33
N MET A 263 -77.18 55.57 -4.62
CA MET A 263 -78.41 56.26 -4.28
C MET A 263 -79.47 56.00 -5.34
N VAL A 264 -80.70 55.75 -4.91
CA VAL A 264 -81.86 55.52 -5.77
C VAL A 264 -83.01 56.46 -5.40
N TYR A 265 -83.89 56.68 -6.36
CA TYR A 265 -85.02 57.59 -6.25
C TYR A 265 -86.30 56.81 -5.99
N ILE A 266 -87.05 57.21 -4.98
CA ILE A 266 -88.38 56.66 -4.66
C ILE A 266 -89.42 57.78 -4.62
N ALA A 267 -90.68 57.41 -4.81
CA ALA A 267 -91.83 58.29 -4.62
C ALA A 267 -92.70 57.74 -3.48
N PRO A 268 -92.48 58.18 -2.22
CA PRO A 268 -93.11 57.57 -1.03
C PRO A 268 -94.64 57.55 -1.07
N ASP A 269 -95.24 58.60 -1.65
CA ASP A 269 -96.70 58.79 -1.69
C ASP A 269 -97.34 58.27 -3.00
N SER A 270 -96.52 57.84 -3.97
CA SER A 270 -96.99 57.55 -5.34
C SER A 270 -96.64 56.15 -5.85
N GLY A 271 -95.83 55.37 -5.12
CA GLY A 271 -95.56 53.98 -5.49
C GLY A 271 -94.62 53.22 -4.56
N ARG A 272 -94.51 51.91 -4.80
CA ARG A 272 -93.61 50.98 -4.07
C ARG A 272 -92.42 50.53 -4.91
N LYS A 273 -92.01 51.37 -5.87
CA LYS A 273 -90.88 51.08 -6.76
C LYS A 273 -89.77 52.10 -6.57
N TYR A 274 -88.53 51.63 -6.68
CA TYR A 274 -87.35 52.50 -6.72
C TYR A 274 -86.80 52.57 -8.15
N HIS A 275 -86.06 53.65 -8.41
CA HIS A 275 -85.58 54.07 -9.72
C HIS A 275 -84.11 54.46 -9.64
N TYR A 276 -83.31 54.08 -10.64
CA TYR A 276 -81.91 54.53 -10.70
C TYR A 276 -81.80 55.91 -11.31
N ASN A 277 -82.68 56.23 -12.27
CA ASN A 277 -82.73 57.53 -12.91
C ASN A 277 -83.84 58.40 -12.29
N PRO A 278 -83.54 59.65 -11.86
CA PRO A 278 -84.57 60.56 -11.34
C PRO A 278 -85.63 60.94 -12.38
N ASN A 279 -85.33 60.78 -13.67
CA ASN A 279 -86.23 61.09 -14.79
C ASN A 279 -86.88 59.84 -15.39
N CYS A 280 -86.97 58.74 -14.64
CA CYS A 280 -87.63 57.54 -15.12
C CYS A 280 -89.09 57.82 -15.47
N ARG A 281 -89.58 57.24 -16.57
CA ARG A 281 -90.99 57.31 -16.99
C ARG A 281 -91.97 56.94 -15.87
N GLY A 282 -91.58 56.01 -14.99
CA GLY A 282 -92.39 55.60 -13.84
C GLY A 282 -92.55 56.68 -12.75
N LEU A 283 -91.71 57.71 -12.73
CA LEU A 283 -91.74 58.83 -11.79
C LEU A 283 -92.48 60.08 -12.33
N ASN A 284 -92.83 60.12 -13.61
CA ASN A 284 -93.39 61.31 -14.26
C ASN A 284 -94.68 61.85 -13.63
N ASN A 285 -95.42 61.01 -12.90
CA ASN A 285 -96.68 61.38 -12.24
C ASN A 285 -96.55 61.44 -10.71
N ALA A 286 -95.34 61.33 -10.16
CA ALA A 286 -95.11 61.38 -8.72
C ALA A 286 -95.18 62.82 -8.19
N ASN A 287 -95.80 63.00 -7.03
CA ASN A 287 -95.89 64.32 -6.39
C ASN A 287 -94.61 64.71 -5.63
N SER A 288 -93.82 63.73 -5.20
CA SER A 288 -92.55 63.91 -4.49
C SER A 288 -91.56 62.80 -4.86
N VAL A 289 -90.29 63.16 -5.02
CA VAL A 289 -89.20 62.22 -5.30
C VAL A 289 -88.09 62.47 -4.30
N VAL A 290 -87.69 61.42 -3.59
CA VAL A 290 -86.63 61.46 -2.56
C VAL A 290 -85.53 60.47 -2.91
N SER A 291 -84.29 60.84 -2.65
CA SER A 291 -83.10 60.01 -2.85
C SER A 291 -82.73 59.30 -1.55
N ILE A 292 -82.67 57.98 -1.57
CA ILE A 292 -82.28 57.13 -0.44
C ILE A 292 -81.24 56.08 -0.91
N PRO A 293 -80.41 55.51 -0.03
CA PRO A 293 -79.47 54.47 -0.44
C PRO A 293 -80.21 53.21 -0.94
N LEU A 294 -79.65 52.55 -1.95
CA LEU A 294 -80.22 51.34 -2.58
C LEU A 294 -80.51 50.24 -1.54
N SER A 295 -79.62 50.08 -0.55
CA SER A 295 -79.77 49.12 0.53
C SER A 295 -81.04 49.35 1.37
N GLU A 296 -81.43 50.61 1.59
CA GLU A 296 -82.68 50.97 2.28
C GLU A 296 -83.90 50.78 1.37
N ALA A 297 -83.77 51.12 0.09
CA ALA A 297 -84.84 50.94 -0.90
C ALA A 297 -85.20 49.46 -1.11
N GLN A 298 -84.21 48.57 -1.26
CA GLN A 298 -84.41 47.14 -1.55
C GLN A 298 -85.18 46.38 -0.45
N GLY A 299 -85.19 46.88 0.80
CA GLY A 299 -85.95 46.27 1.89
C GLY A 299 -87.46 46.50 1.80
N SER A 300 -87.91 47.57 1.12
CA SER A 300 -89.32 48.01 1.13
C SER A 300 -89.94 48.29 -0.25
N TYR A 301 -89.10 48.52 -1.26
CA TYR A 301 -89.46 48.90 -2.63
C TYR A 301 -88.85 47.91 -3.64
N GLY A 302 -89.59 47.61 -4.70
CA GLY A 302 -89.09 46.77 -5.81
C GLY A 302 -88.47 47.61 -6.93
N LEU A 303 -87.61 47.03 -7.75
CA LEU A 303 -87.07 47.72 -8.93
C LEU A 303 -88.20 48.07 -9.92
N CYS A 304 -88.16 49.27 -10.49
CA CYS A 304 -89.06 49.65 -11.56
C CYS A 304 -88.71 48.88 -12.84
N GLY A 305 -89.70 48.23 -13.46
CA GLY A 305 -89.52 47.45 -14.70
C GLY A 305 -89.43 48.29 -15.98
N PHE A 306 -89.38 49.62 -15.85
CA PHE A 306 -89.08 50.55 -16.96
C PHE A 306 -87.65 51.09 -16.87
N GLU A 307 -86.85 50.60 -15.92
CA GLU A 307 -85.40 50.82 -15.87
C GLU A 307 -84.77 49.73 -16.73
N ASP A 308 -84.28 50.08 -17.92
CA ASP A 308 -83.44 49.22 -18.76
C ASP A 308 -81.96 49.40 -18.38
#